data_AF-A0A7S0HD80-F1
#
_entry.id   AF-A0A7S0HD80-F1
#
_cell.length_a   1.000
_cell.length_b   1.000
_cell.length_c   1.000
_cell.angle_alpha   90.00
_cell.angle_beta   90.00
_cell.angle_gamma   90.00
#
_symmetry.space_group_name_H-M   'P 1'
#
loop_
_entity.id
_entity.type
_entity.pdbx_description
1 polymer ?
#
loop_
_entity_poly.entity_id
_entity_poly.type
_entity_poly.pdbx_seq_one_letter_code
_entity_poly.pdbx_strand_id
1 'polypeptide(L)'
;RMGNLFGKKKLVWVPVNEKLEDKLQDPNQWTREEDFTGWLTCNDASKFGKAIEASPSAVINLSFNGIGDTEIKNIAKGFKKNVFCSCLVLSNNFIHADGCQKLMEEIMTNSESSVESLDLRNNCIGPGGAKAVAQWIKQHKELKEVYLSWNSLGNEGLYHIVQALGSKHREARIDVSYGGYDRSEKCTEDGDETDWDEMDEKLKKMGIKTKDFGFPPRGLIGYPEA
;
A
#
# COMPACT_ATOMS: atom_id res chain seq x y z
N ARG A 1 5.32 -18.37 35.59
CA ARG A 1 4.27 -17.44 36.08
C ARG A 1 4.05 -16.36 35.04
N MET A 2 3.03 -16.50 34.21
CA MET A 2 2.22 -15.43 33.58
C MET A 2 1.03 -16.16 32.95
N GLY A 3 0.15 -16.64 33.83
CA GLY A 3 -1.16 -17.11 33.46
C GLY A 3 -2.13 -15.93 33.47
N ASN A 4 -3.09 -15.96 32.56
CA ASN A 4 -4.30 -15.13 32.53
C ASN A 4 -4.11 -13.61 32.41
N LEU A 5 -3.97 -13.14 31.16
CA LEU A 5 -4.32 -11.76 30.78
C LEU A 5 -5.32 -11.67 29.61
N PHE A 6 -5.77 -12.79 29.06
CA PHE A 6 -6.84 -12.80 28.06
C PHE A 6 -7.99 -13.65 28.57
N GLY A 7 -9.00 -12.96 29.13
CA GLY A 7 -10.28 -13.56 29.43
C GLY A 7 -10.80 -14.28 28.19
N LYS A 8 -11.31 -15.51 28.38
CA LYS A 8 -11.91 -16.34 27.33
C LYS A 8 -13.13 -15.62 26.73
N LYS A 9 -12.92 -14.70 25.80
CA LYS A 9 -13.98 -14.25 24.90
C LYS A 9 -14.16 -15.34 23.85
N LYS A 10 -15.26 -16.07 23.99
CA LYS A 10 -15.80 -16.97 22.98
C LYS A 10 -15.85 -16.19 21.66
N LEU A 11 -15.14 -16.65 20.64
CA LEU A 11 -15.27 -16.12 19.29
C LEU A 11 -16.70 -16.41 18.82
N VAL A 12 -17.57 -15.41 18.93
CA VAL A 12 -18.89 -15.43 18.31
C VAL A 12 -18.67 -14.98 16.87
N TRP A 13 -18.92 -15.88 15.92
CA TRP A 13 -19.07 -15.50 14.51
C TRP A 13 -20.32 -14.60 14.42
N VAL A 14 -20.08 -13.29 14.31
CA VAL A 14 -21.15 -12.32 14.03
C VAL A 14 -21.30 -12.28 12.51
N PRO A 15 -22.45 -12.66 11.93
CA PRO A 15 -22.66 -12.51 10.50
C PRO A 15 -22.65 -11.02 10.13
N VAL A 16 -22.27 -10.71 8.90
CA VAL A 16 -22.22 -9.40 8.23
C VAL A 16 -22.79 -8.20 9.03
N ASN A 17 -21.87 -7.40 9.59
CA ASN A 17 -21.83 -5.93 9.52
C ASN A 17 -22.90 -5.00 10.13
N GLU A 18 -23.66 -5.36 11.17
CA GLU A 18 -24.42 -4.32 11.92
C GLU A 18 -23.49 -3.18 12.41
N LYS A 19 -22.26 -3.51 12.82
CA LYS A 19 -21.28 -2.51 13.31
C LYS A 19 -20.60 -1.69 12.23
N LEU A 20 -20.48 -2.19 10.99
CA LEU A 20 -19.86 -1.42 9.91
C LEU A 20 -20.87 -0.41 9.38
N GLU A 21 -22.09 -0.84 9.07
CA GLU A 21 -23.11 0.06 8.51
C GLU A 21 -23.41 1.23 9.44
N ASP A 22 -23.55 0.98 10.75
CA ASP A 22 -23.72 2.04 11.75
C ASP A 22 -22.52 3.01 11.78
N LYS A 23 -21.28 2.50 11.68
CA LYS A 23 -20.08 3.34 11.60
C LYS A 23 -20.03 4.17 10.33
N LEU A 24 -20.51 3.66 9.19
CA LEU A 24 -20.49 4.41 7.93
C LEU A 24 -21.54 5.52 7.88
N GLN A 25 -22.55 5.49 8.76
CA GLN A 25 -23.58 6.54 8.84
C GLN A 25 -23.03 7.87 9.37
N ASP A 26 -22.08 7.83 10.31
CA ASP A 26 -21.47 9.04 10.89
C ASP A 26 -19.93 8.95 10.94
N PRO A 27 -19.25 9.21 9.80
CA PRO A 27 -17.80 9.17 9.71
C PRO A 27 -17.09 10.20 10.60
N ASN A 28 -17.79 11.26 11.04
CA ASN A 28 -17.20 12.28 11.91
C ASN A 28 -16.96 11.78 13.34
N GLN A 29 -17.62 10.69 13.74
CA GLN A 29 -17.39 10.05 15.03
C GLN A 29 -16.24 9.04 15.01
N TRP A 30 -15.62 8.83 13.85
CA TRP A 30 -14.45 7.98 13.79
C TRP A 30 -13.33 8.57 14.65
N THR A 31 -12.61 7.68 15.29
CA THR A 31 -11.44 7.97 16.07
C THR A 31 -10.27 8.35 15.16
N ARG A 32 -9.15 8.74 15.79
CA ARG A 32 -7.91 9.05 15.07
C ARG A 32 -7.38 7.86 14.26
N GLU A 33 -7.63 6.63 14.72
CA GLU A 33 -7.13 5.41 14.09
C GLU A 33 -8.29 4.42 13.92
N GLU A 34 -8.70 4.21 12.67
CA GLU A 34 -9.77 3.27 12.35
C GLU A 34 -9.22 1.99 11.77
N ASP A 35 -9.63 0.88 12.38
CA ASP A 35 -9.33 -0.47 11.93
C ASP A 35 -10.61 -1.13 11.39
N PHE A 36 -10.59 -1.40 10.09
CA PHE A 36 -11.66 -2.07 9.35
C PHE A 36 -11.22 -3.45 8.83
N THR A 37 -10.19 -4.06 9.42
CA THR A 37 -9.66 -5.35 8.96
C THR A 37 -10.70 -6.48 8.98
N GLY A 38 -10.96 -7.09 7.82
CA GLY A 38 -11.91 -8.19 7.66
C GLY A 38 -13.39 -7.79 7.74
N TRP A 39 -13.71 -6.49 7.65
CA TRP A 39 -15.07 -5.97 7.74
C TRP A 39 -15.65 -5.59 6.38
N LEU A 40 -14.84 -5.09 5.45
CA LEU A 40 -15.32 -4.51 4.20
C LEU A 40 -15.67 -5.58 3.18
N THR A 41 -16.93 -5.62 2.73
CA THR A 41 -17.33 -6.43 1.57
C THR A 41 -17.25 -5.60 0.28
N CYS A 42 -17.27 -6.26 -0.88
CA CYS A 42 -17.26 -5.56 -2.17
C CYS A 42 -18.41 -4.56 -2.36
N ASN A 43 -19.57 -4.83 -1.76
CA ASN A 43 -20.75 -3.95 -1.81
C ASN A 43 -20.59 -2.68 -0.95
N ASP A 44 -19.73 -2.71 0.06
CA ASP A 44 -19.58 -1.62 1.02
C ASP A 44 -18.54 -0.58 0.59
N ALA A 45 -17.67 -0.92 -0.38
CA ALA A 45 -16.58 -0.07 -0.84
C ALA A 45 -17.02 1.32 -1.31
N SER A 46 -18.19 1.44 -1.96
CA SER A 46 -18.72 2.75 -2.38
C SER A 46 -19.24 3.60 -1.22
N LYS A 47 -19.91 2.97 -0.24
CA LYS A 47 -20.33 3.66 0.99
C LYS A 47 -19.11 4.11 1.77
N PHE A 48 -18.10 3.25 1.86
CA PHE A 48 -16.84 3.54 2.52
C PHE A 48 -16.09 4.70 1.86
N GLY A 49 -15.97 4.69 0.52
CA GLY A 49 -15.36 5.80 -0.21
C GLY A 49 -16.04 7.15 0.06
N LYS A 50 -17.37 7.19 0.15
CA LYS A 50 -18.10 8.40 0.57
C LYS A 50 -17.82 8.78 2.02
N ALA A 51 -17.75 7.80 2.92
CA ALA A 51 -17.48 8.02 4.33
C ALA A 51 -16.08 8.64 4.56
N ILE A 52 -15.08 8.21 3.79
CA ILE A 52 -13.73 8.76 3.85
C ILE A 52 -13.71 10.26 3.57
N GLU A 53 -14.56 10.79 2.69
CA GLU A 53 -14.52 12.22 2.31
C GLU A 53 -14.59 13.16 3.53
N ALA A 54 -15.35 12.79 4.56
CA ALA A 54 -15.55 13.58 5.78
C ALA A 54 -14.82 12.99 7.01
N SER A 55 -14.19 11.82 6.89
CA SER A 55 -13.56 11.15 8.02
C SER A 55 -12.41 11.98 8.61
N PRO A 56 -12.39 12.22 9.93
CA PRO A 56 -11.30 12.90 10.62
C PRO A 56 -10.13 11.96 10.97
N SER A 57 -10.21 10.68 10.58
CA SER A 57 -9.23 9.67 10.96
C SER A 57 -7.89 9.93 10.27
N ALA A 58 -6.83 9.94 11.08
CA ALA A 58 -5.46 10.09 10.58
C ALA A 58 -4.91 8.75 10.07
N VAL A 59 -5.35 7.64 10.66
CA VAL A 59 -4.94 6.29 10.25
C VAL A 59 -6.18 5.52 9.82
N ILE A 60 -6.15 4.99 8.60
CA ILE A 60 -7.20 4.13 8.05
C ILE A 60 -6.58 2.79 7.68
N ASN A 61 -6.95 1.75 8.42
CA ASN A 61 -6.50 0.39 8.17
C ASN A 61 -7.60 -0.45 7.53
N LEU A 62 -7.34 -0.84 6.28
CA LEU A 62 -8.19 -1.63 5.41
C LEU A 62 -7.52 -2.96 5.01
N SER A 63 -6.52 -3.41 5.77
CA SER A 63 -5.85 -4.68 5.48
C SER A 63 -6.79 -5.88 5.65
N PHE A 64 -6.50 -6.98 4.95
CA PHE A 64 -7.26 -8.25 5.05
C PHE A 64 -8.76 -8.14 4.75
N ASN A 65 -9.15 -7.31 3.78
CA ASN A 65 -10.55 -7.14 3.37
C ASN A 65 -10.88 -7.79 2.02
N GLY A 66 -9.90 -8.37 1.34
CA GLY A 66 -10.09 -8.91 0.00
C GLY A 66 -10.48 -7.84 -1.03
N ILE A 67 -10.04 -6.59 -0.83
CA ILE A 67 -10.33 -5.46 -1.71
C ILE A 67 -9.67 -5.71 -3.07
N GLY A 68 -10.48 -5.75 -4.13
CA GLY A 68 -10.02 -5.79 -5.51
C GLY A 68 -9.98 -4.42 -6.16
N ASP A 69 -9.69 -4.40 -7.46
CA ASP A 69 -9.56 -3.15 -8.23
C ASP A 69 -10.87 -2.35 -8.26
N THR A 70 -12.01 -3.01 -8.37
CA THR A 70 -13.33 -2.35 -8.38
C THR A 70 -13.60 -1.64 -7.05
N GLU A 71 -13.30 -2.31 -5.95
CA GLU A 71 -13.52 -1.81 -4.60
C GLU A 71 -12.59 -0.63 -4.30
N ILE A 72 -11.29 -0.80 -4.54
CA ILE A 72 -10.32 0.29 -4.27
C ILE A 72 -10.60 1.52 -5.13
N LYS A 73 -11.06 1.36 -6.37
CA LYS A 73 -11.47 2.49 -7.22
C LYS A 73 -12.64 3.27 -6.63
N ASN A 74 -13.54 2.61 -5.91
CA ASN A 74 -14.65 3.28 -5.24
C ASN A 74 -14.20 3.96 -3.94
N ILE A 75 -13.33 3.31 -3.18
CA ILE A 75 -12.71 3.86 -1.96
C ILE A 75 -11.85 5.10 -2.31
N ALA A 76 -11.05 5.02 -3.37
CA ALA A 76 -10.14 6.05 -3.85
C ALA A 76 -10.82 7.40 -4.09
N LYS A 77 -12.07 7.39 -4.55
CA LYS A 77 -12.85 8.63 -4.78
C LYS A 77 -12.97 9.49 -3.53
N GLY A 78 -12.98 8.88 -2.34
CA GLY A 78 -13.05 9.58 -1.06
C GLY A 78 -11.83 10.43 -0.76
N PHE A 79 -10.65 9.98 -1.21
CA PHE A 79 -9.39 10.67 -0.96
C PHE A 79 -9.21 11.97 -1.75
N LYS A 80 -10.09 12.25 -2.73
CA LYS A 80 -10.13 13.55 -3.43
C LYS A 80 -10.36 14.74 -2.51
N LYS A 81 -11.03 14.51 -1.39
CA LYS A 81 -11.40 15.56 -0.43
C LYS A 81 -10.87 15.30 0.97
N ASN A 82 -10.49 14.06 1.28
CA ASN A 82 -9.96 13.74 2.60
C ASN A 82 -8.58 14.39 2.79
N VAL A 83 -8.48 15.24 3.81
CA VAL A 83 -7.25 15.97 4.17
C VAL A 83 -6.69 15.50 5.52
N PHE A 84 -7.31 14.49 6.14
CA PHE A 84 -6.96 14.06 7.51
C PHE A 84 -6.11 12.79 7.52
N CYS A 85 -6.38 11.85 6.61
CA CYS A 85 -5.69 10.58 6.54
C CYS A 85 -4.22 10.79 6.18
N SER A 86 -3.35 10.49 7.13
CA SER A 86 -1.90 10.54 6.98
C SER A 86 -1.28 9.15 6.77
N CYS A 87 -1.94 8.09 7.24
CA CYS A 87 -1.50 6.72 7.08
C CYS A 87 -2.62 5.83 6.54
N LEU A 88 -2.39 5.27 5.34
CA LEU A 88 -3.31 4.37 4.67
C LEU A 88 -2.71 2.96 4.60
N VAL A 89 -3.36 2.00 5.25
CA VAL A 89 -2.93 0.60 5.28
C VAL A 89 -3.90 -0.25 4.46
N LEU A 90 -3.39 -0.85 3.39
CA LEU A 90 -4.12 -1.65 2.39
C LEU A 90 -3.47 -3.02 2.17
N SER A 91 -2.62 -3.46 3.10
CA SER A 91 -1.90 -4.72 2.95
C SER A 91 -2.81 -5.95 2.93
N ASN A 92 -2.36 -7.04 2.31
CA ASN A 92 -3.09 -8.30 2.25
C ASN A 92 -4.49 -8.15 1.60
N ASN A 93 -4.53 -7.53 0.43
CA ASN A 93 -5.72 -7.39 -0.40
C ASN A 93 -5.41 -7.92 -1.82
N PHE A 94 -6.34 -7.75 -2.75
CA PHE A 94 -6.22 -8.18 -4.15
C PHE A 94 -6.15 -6.97 -5.10
N ILE A 95 -5.44 -5.92 -4.70
CA ILE A 95 -5.26 -4.72 -5.51
C ILE A 95 -4.21 -5.02 -6.59
N HIS A 96 -4.58 -4.83 -7.85
CA HIS A 96 -3.70 -4.96 -9.01
C HIS A 96 -3.30 -3.59 -9.54
N ALA A 97 -2.55 -3.59 -10.66
CA ALA A 97 -2.00 -2.38 -11.26
C ALA A 97 -3.05 -1.28 -11.52
N ASP A 98 -4.22 -1.65 -12.04
CA ASP A 98 -5.28 -0.71 -12.43
C ASP A 98 -5.97 -0.09 -11.20
N GLY A 99 -6.26 -0.90 -10.18
CA GLY A 99 -6.74 -0.40 -8.88
C GLY A 99 -5.73 0.53 -8.19
N CYS A 100 -4.46 0.13 -8.15
CA CYS A 100 -3.36 0.93 -7.58
C CYS A 100 -3.17 2.25 -8.31
N GLN A 101 -3.15 2.23 -9.65
CA GLN A 101 -3.05 3.44 -10.46
C GLN A 101 -4.17 4.41 -10.11
N LYS A 102 -5.42 3.91 -10.07
CA LYS A 102 -6.54 4.78 -9.78
C LYS A 102 -6.48 5.36 -8.37
N LEU A 103 -6.06 4.58 -7.37
CA LEU A 103 -5.86 5.08 -6.01
C LEU A 103 -4.86 6.23 -5.98
N MET A 104 -3.70 6.07 -6.61
CA MET A 104 -2.66 7.10 -6.64
C MET A 104 -3.13 8.36 -7.38
N GLU A 105 -3.83 8.20 -8.50
CA GLU A 105 -4.43 9.33 -9.23
C GLU A 105 -5.36 10.16 -8.34
N GLU A 106 -6.30 9.52 -7.64
CA GLU A 106 -7.27 10.26 -6.84
C GLU A 106 -6.61 10.95 -5.62
N ILE A 107 -5.62 10.33 -5.00
CA ILE A 107 -4.82 10.96 -3.93
C ILE A 107 -4.04 12.16 -4.48
N MET A 108 -3.36 12.01 -5.62
CA MET A 108 -2.58 13.11 -6.25
C MET A 108 -3.45 14.28 -6.73
N THR A 109 -4.71 14.05 -7.07
CA THR A 109 -5.61 15.16 -7.44
C THR A 109 -5.96 16.08 -6.27
N ASN A 110 -5.77 15.61 -5.03
CA ASN A 110 -6.01 16.39 -3.84
C ASN A 110 -4.71 17.08 -3.40
N SER A 111 -4.59 18.39 -3.66
CA SER A 111 -3.40 19.18 -3.28
C SER A 111 -3.21 19.30 -1.77
N GLU A 112 -4.28 19.10 -0.99
CA GLU A 112 -4.29 19.16 0.47
C GLU A 112 -4.25 17.76 1.10
N SER A 113 -3.90 16.72 0.32
CA SER A 113 -3.77 15.36 0.84
C SER A 113 -2.67 15.30 1.89
N SER A 114 -3.00 14.73 3.05
CA SER A 114 -2.06 14.52 4.15
C SER A 114 -1.38 13.15 4.12
N VAL A 115 -1.64 12.31 3.10
CA VAL A 115 -1.12 10.94 3.05
C VAL A 115 0.41 10.98 2.93
N GLU A 116 1.08 10.55 3.99
CA GLU A 116 2.54 10.49 4.11
C GLU A 116 3.05 9.06 4.35
N SER A 117 2.15 8.13 4.69
CA SER A 117 2.44 6.71 4.89
C SER A 117 1.46 5.84 4.10
N LEU A 118 2.00 4.93 3.29
CA LEU A 118 1.23 4.00 2.46
C LEU A 118 1.76 2.58 2.61
N ASP A 119 0.89 1.65 3.00
CA ASP A 119 1.19 0.22 3.05
C ASP A 119 0.33 -0.55 2.06
N LEU A 120 0.95 -1.03 0.98
CA LEU A 120 0.35 -1.89 -0.04
C LEU A 120 0.93 -3.30 -0.02
N ARG A 121 1.58 -3.74 1.07
CA ARG A 121 2.25 -5.05 1.11
C ARG A 121 1.30 -6.21 0.79
N ASN A 122 1.81 -7.25 0.14
CA ASN A 122 1.04 -8.44 -0.19
C ASN A 122 -0.23 -8.12 -1.01
N ASN A 123 -0.05 -7.43 -2.12
CA ASN A 123 -1.03 -7.19 -3.18
C ASN A 123 -0.43 -7.67 -4.52
N CYS A 124 -1.00 -7.26 -5.65
CA CYS A 124 -0.58 -7.65 -7.00
C CYS A 124 -0.35 -6.43 -7.91
N ILE A 125 0.19 -5.34 -7.39
CA ILE A 125 0.21 -4.06 -8.11
C ILE A 125 1.11 -4.06 -9.36
N GLY A 126 2.09 -4.96 -9.45
CA GLY A 126 2.93 -5.11 -10.63
C GLY A 126 3.80 -3.89 -10.97
N PRO A 127 4.52 -3.90 -12.11
CA PRO A 127 5.31 -2.76 -12.58
C PRO A 127 4.45 -1.53 -12.87
N GLY A 128 3.25 -1.72 -13.41
CA GLY A 128 2.30 -0.63 -13.71
C GLY A 128 1.84 0.12 -12.45
N GLY A 129 1.49 -0.61 -11.38
CA GLY A 129 1.16 0.01 -10.09
C GLY A 129 2.38 0.65 -9.42
N ALA A 130 3.56 0.04 -9.51
CA ALA A 130 4.81 0.62 -9.02
C ALA A 130 5.10 1.98 -9.67
N LYS A 131 4.86 2.11 -10.97
CA LYS A 131 4.98 3.37 -11.71
C LYS A 131 4.04 4.45 -11.17
N ALA A 132 2.80 4.09 -10.86
CA ALA A 132 1.83 5.03 -10.28
C ALA A 132 2.26 5.48 -8.88
N VAL A 133 2.72 4.56 -8.03
CA VAL A 133 3.28 4.89 -6.71
C VAL A 133 4.51 5.79 -6.85
N ALA A 134 5.39 5.52 -7.82
CA ALA A 134 6.55 6.36 -8.11
C ALA A 134 6.16 7.79 -8.50
N GLN A 135 5.09 7.98 -9.27
CA GLN A 135 4.57 9.32 -9.59
C GLN A 135 4.04 10.03 -8.35
N TRP A 136 3.32 9.31 -7.49
CA TRP A 136 2.84 9.84 -6.21
C TRP A 136 3.98 10.29 -5.29
N ILE A 137 5.03 9.45 -5.13
CA ILE A 137 6.25 9.77 -4.37
C ILE A 137 6.87 11.09 -4.86
N LYS A 138 7.02 11.28 -6.18
CA LYS A 138 7.62 12.50 -6.75
C LYS A 138 6.86 13.79 -6.39
N GLN A 139 5.55 13.70 -6.19
CA GLN A 139 4.67 14.85 -5.93
C GLN A 139 4.53 15.15 -4.43
N HIS A 140 4.57 14.13 -3.56
CA HIS A 140 4.28 14.25 -2.13
C HIS A 140 5.54 14.47 -1.30
N LYS A 141 5.84 15.74 -1.00
CA LYS A 141 7.08 16.15 -0.29
C LYS A 141 7.19 15.62 1.13
N GLU A 142 6.07 15.47 1.84
CA GLU A 142 6.01 15.07 3.25
C GLU A 142 6.02 13.54 3.44
N LEU A 143 6.38 12.78 2.40
CA LEU A 143 6.41 11.33 2.44
C LEU A 143 7.35 10.80 3.53
N LYS A 144 6.83 9.93 4.40
CA LYS A 144 7.57 9.27 5.48
C LYS A 144 7.79 7.79 5.24
N GLU A 145 6.75 7.05 4.82
CA GLU A 145 6.85 5.58 4.75
C GLU A 145 6.08 5.00 3.56
N VAL A 146 6.70 4.06 2.83
CA VAL A 146 6.06 3.33 1.72
C VAL A 146 6.44 1.87 1.80
N TYR A 147 5.45 1.00 2.01
CA TYR A 147 5.66 -0.45 2.06
C TYR A 147 4.99 -1.13 0.87
N LEU A 148 5.81 -1.69 -0.02
CA LEU A 148 5.41 -2.36 -1.26
C LEU A 148 5.88 -3.81 -1.31
N SER A 149 6.29 -4.40 -0.18
CA SER A 149 6.78 -5.79 -0.19
C SER A 149 5.75 -6.77 -0.77
N TRP A 150 6.18 -7.83 -1.44
CA TRP A 150 5.29 -8.86 -2.00
C TRP A 150 4.23 -8.32 -2.98
N ASN A 151 4.67 -7.69 -4.07
CA ASN A 151 3.78 -7.02 -5.03
C ASN A 151 4.08 -7.29 -6.51
N SER A 152 5.00 -8.21 -6.82
CA SER A 152 5.41 -8.54 -8.20
C SER A 152 5.79 -7.31 -9.05
N LEU A 153 6.43 -6.31 -8.45
CA LEU A 153 6.90 -5.07 -9.09
C LEU A 153 7.79 -5.34 -10.31
N GLY A 154 8.57 -6.42 -10.30
CA GLY A 154 9.58 -6.70 -11.31
C GLY A 154 10.70 -5.66 -11.34
N ASN A 155 11.66 -5.81 -12.26
CA ASN A 155 12.80 -4.90 -12.33
C ASN A 155 12.38 -3.49 -12.78
N GLU A 156 11.48 -3.38 -13.76
CA GLU A 156 10.92 -2.12 -14.24
C GLU A 156 10.23 -1.33 -13.10
N GLY A 157 9.41 -2.01 -12.30
CA GLY A 157 8.72 -1.37 -11.16
C GLY A 157 9.70 -0.88 -10.09
N LEU A 158 10.71 -1.68 -9.77
CA LEU A 158 11.78 -1.28 -8.84
C LEU A 158 12.54 -0.05 -9.36
N TYR A 159 12.85 -0.03 -10.66
CA TYR A 159 13.52 1.10 -11.30
C TYR A 159 12.69 2.39 -11.18
N HIS A 160 11.37 2.31 -11.42
CA HIS A 160 10.48 3.47 -11.24
C HIS A 160 10.49 4.01 -9.81
N ILE A 161 10.42 3.13 -8.81
CA ILE A 161 10.47 3.54 -7.40
C ILE A 161 11.82 4.21 -7.09
N VAL A 162 12.95 3.59 -7.47
CA VAL A 162 14.29 4.18 -7.24
C VAL A 162 14.47 5.51 -8.00
N GLN A 163 13.92 5.65 -9.20
CA GLN A 163 13.93 6.91 -9.93
C GLN A 163 13.07 8.00 -9.26
N ALA A 164 11.99 7.63 -8.59
CA ALA A 164 11.16 8.58 -7.85
C ALA A 164 11.83 9.12 -6.59
N LEU A 165 12.80 8.36 -6.06
CA LEU A 165 13.62 8.82 -4.97
C LEU A 165 14.58 9.90 -5.46
N GLY A 166 14.30 11.11 -5.02
CA GLY A 166 15.19 12.25 -5.15
C GLY A 166 15.78 12.65 -3.81
N SER A 167 16.53 13.75 -3.79
CA SER A 167 17.08 14.33 -2.56
C SER A 167 16.02 14.70 -1.51
N LYS A 168 14.76 14.83 -1.89
CA LYS A 168 13.63 15.21 -1.02
C LYS A 168 13.11 14.08 -0.14
N HIS A 169 13.38 12.82 -0.48
CA HIS A 169 12.84 11.65 0.23
C HIS A 169 13.94 10.79 0.86
N ARG A 170 15.10 11.38 1.18
CA ARG A 170 16.24 10.65 1.76
C ARG A 170 15.93 10.01 3.11
N GLU A 171 14.97 10.56 3.85
CA GLU A 171 14.54 10.07 5.17
C GLU A 171 13.32 9.17 5.10
N ALA A 172 12.68 9.05 3.93
CA ALA A 172 11.52 8.19 3.76
C ALA A 172 11.93 6.71 3.86
N ARG A 173 11.18 5.94 4.65
CA ARG A 173 11.35 4.49 4.76
C ARG A 173 10.64 3.81 3.60
N ILE A 174 11.37 3.02 2.82
CA ILE A 174 10.80 2.34 1.65
C ILE A 174 11.17 0.87 1.69
N ASP A 175 10.15 0.03 1.72
CA ASP A 175 10.28 -1.41 1.70
C ASP A 175 9.72 -1.95 0.38
N VAL A 176 10.58 -2.42 -0.49
CA VAL A 176 10.21 -3.11 -1.75
C VAL A 176 10.60 -4.59 -1.71
N SER A 177 10.80 -5.16 -0.51
CA SER A 177 11.26 -6.53 -0.35
C SER A 177 10.34 -7.54 -1.01
N TYR A 178 10.90 -8.57 -1.64
CA TYR A 178 10.14 -9.56 -2.41
C TYR A 178 9.26 -8.95 -3.54
N GLY A 179 9.51 -7.68 -3.91
CA GLY A 179 8.84 -7.02 -5.03
C GLY A 179 9.27 -7.57 -6.39
N GLY A 180 10.47 -8.13 -6.52
CA GLY A 180 10.92 -8.81 -7.74
C GLY A 180 10.32 -10.21 -7.96
N TYR A 181 9.52 -10.70 -7.00
CA TYR A 181 8.95 -12.04 -7.07
C TYR A 181 7.66 -12.00 -7.90
N ASP A 182 7.72 -12.48 -9.13
CA ASP A 182 6.53 -12.65 -9.97
C ASP A 182 5.67 -13.81 -9.44
N ARG A 183 4.46 -13.51 -8.97
CA ARG A 183 3.45 -14.54 -8.60
C ARG A 183 2.68 -15.08 -9.80
N SER A 184 2.80 -14.46 -10.97
CA SER A 184 2.18 -14.97 -12.19
C SER A 184 3.05 -16.08 -12.76
N GLU A 185 2.44 -17.19 -13.20
CA GLU A 185 3.13 -18.32 -13.85
C GLU A 185 3.74 -17.95 -15.23
N LYS A 186 3.86 -16.66 -15.56
CA LYS A 186 4.39 -16.14 -16.81
C LYS A 186 5.55 -15.19 -16.54
N CYS A 187 6.68 -15.75 -16.11
CA CYS A 187 7.97 -15.10 -16.36
C CYS A 187 8.16 -15.04 -17.88
N THR A 188 7.85 -13.90 -18.51
CA THR A 188 8.30 -13.67 -19.88
C THR A 188 9.83 -13.51 -19.82
N GLU A 189 10.54 -14.37 -20.54
CA GLU A 189 12.01 -14.44 -20.62
C GLU A 189 12.67 -13.16 -21.18
N ASP A 190 11.88 -12.14 -21.54
CA ASP A 190 12.33 -10.87 -22.13
C ASP A 190 12.33 -9.72 -21.09
N GLY A 191 12.83 -9.98 -19.89
CA GLY A 191 13.03 -8.92 -18.90
C GLY A 191 14.25 -8.08 -19.27
N ASP A 192 14.03 -6.83 -19.70
CA ASP A 192 15.08 -5.82 -19.85
C ASP A 192 16.09 -5.96 -18.71
N GLU A 193 17.34 -6.30 -19.06
CA GLU A 193 18.48 -6.38 -18.14
C GLU A 193 18.62 -5.04 -17.46
N THR A 194 17.98 -4.92 -16.30
CA THR A 194 18.09 -3.73 -15.48
C THR A 194 19.51 -3.67 -14.98
N ASP A 195 20.23 -2.61 -15.34
CA ASP A 195 21.61 -2.40 -14.90
C ASP A 195 21.61 -2.14 -13.39
N TRP A 196 21.78 -3.22 -12.64
CA TRP A 196 21.77 -3.22 -11.18
C TRP A 196 22.93 -2.42 -10.59
N ASP A 197 24.05 -2.33 -11.31
CA ASP A 197 25.18 -1.55 -10.87
C ASP A 197 24.88 -0.05 -10.99
N GLU A 198 24.16 0.38 -12.04
CA GLU A 198 23.61 1.74 -12.15
C GLU A 198 22.67 2.08 -10.98
N MET A 199 21.74 1.16 -10.64
CA MET A 199 20.79 1.37 -9.55
C MET A 199 21.49 1.45 -8.18
N ASP A 200 22.44 0.55 -7.91
CA ASP A 200 23.21 0.55 -6.66
C ASP A 200 24.07 1.82 -6.53
N GLU A 201 24.71 2.27 -7.62
CA GLU A 201 25.40 3.57 -7.64
C GLU A 201 24.46 4.73 -7.30
N LYS A 202 23.24 4.72 -7.84
CA LYS A 202 22.25 5.78 -7.59
C LYS A 202 21.79 5.79 -6.14
N LEU A 203 21.48 4.62 -5.58
CA LEU A 203 21.13 4.48 -4.16
C LEU A 203 22.27 4.93 -3.24
N LYS A 204 23.51 4.54 -3.56
CA LYS A 204 24.73 4.99 -2.85
C LYS A 204 24.87 6.51 -2.88
N LYS A 205 24.69 7.17 -4.04
CA LYS A 205 24.70 8.64 -4.17
C LYS A 205 23.59 9.31 -3.34
N MET A 206 22.49 8.61 -3.07
CA MET A 206 21.40 9.07 -2.21
C MET A 206 21.62 8.76 -0.72
N GLY A 207 22.68 8.03 -0.36
CA GLY A 207 22.94 7.60 1.02
C GLY A 207 21.99 6.50 1.50
N ILE A 208 21.21 5.90 0.58
CA ILE A 208 20.29 4.81 0.86
C ILE A 208 21.09 3.52 0.75
N LYS A 209 21.10 2.69 1.79
CA LYS A 209 21.77 1.39 1.73
C LYS A 209 20.82 0.39 1.07
N THR A 210 21.34 -0.43 0.15
CA THR A 210 20.57 -1.48 -0.53
C THR A 210 19.88 -2.44 0.44
N LYS A 211 20.51 -2.74 1.58
CA LYS A 211 19.90 -3.53 2.66
C LYS A 211 18.68 -2.86 3.33
N ASP A 212 18.59 -1.53 3.31
CA ASP A 212 17.49 -0.76 3.89
C ASP A 212 16.31 -0.69 2.90
N PHE A 213 16.53 -1.09 1.64
CA PHE A 213 15.53 -1.15 0.56
C PHE A 213 14.82 -2.52 0.46
N GLY A 214 15.22 -3.50 1.30
CA GLY A 214 14.59 -4.82 1.33
C GLY A 214 15.03 -5.79 0.22
N PHE A 215 16.14 -5.52 -0.48
CA PHE A 215 16.62 -6.41 -1.53
C PHE A 215 17.01 -7.80 -0.99
N PRO A 216 16.64 -8.91 -1.67
CA PRO A 216 17.39 -10.13 -1.52
C PRO A 216 18.83 -9.90 -2.05
N PRO A 217 19.87 -10.53 -1.48
CA PRO A 217 21.22 -10.46 -2.02
C PRO A 217 21.23 -10.84 -3.51
N ARG A 218 22.14 -10.22 -4.30
CA ARG A 218 22.41 -10.55 -5.71
C ARG A 218 22.17 -12.04 -6.01
N GLY A 219 21.28 -12.35 -6.94
CA GLY A 219 21.11 -13.71 -7.48
C GLY A 219 19.91 -14.54 -6.99
N LEU A 220 18.92 -13.96 -6.30
CA LEU A 220 17.66 -14.66 -5.98
C LEU A 220 16.51 -14.19 -6.88
N ILE A 221 16.69 -14.32 -8.19
CA ILE A 221 15.56 -14.60 -9.09
C ILE A 221 15.48 -16.13 -9.15
N GLY A 222 14.83 -16.71 -8.16
CA GLY A 222 14.77 -18.15 -7.96
C GLY A 222 14.16 -18.43 -6.60
N TYR A 223 13.21 -19.36 -6.57
CA TYR A 223 12.53 -19.81 -5.36
C TYR A 223 13.51 -19.98 -4.19
N PRO A 224 13.16 -19.60 -2.95
CA PRO A 224 13.94 -20.05 -1.80
C PRO A 224 13.96 -21.58 -1.86
N GLU A 225 15.16 -22.17 -2.02
CA GLU A 225 15.32 -23.61 -1.89
C GLU A 225 14.75 -24.02 -0.53
N ALA A 226 13.84 -24.98 -0.57
CA ALA A 226 13.14 -25.53 0.58
C ALA A 226 14.07 -26.30 1.53
#